data_AF-A0A534IKD3-F1
#
_entry.id   AF-A0A534IKD3-F1
#
_cell.length_a   1.000
_cell.length_b   1.000
_cell.length_c   1.000
_cell.angle_alpha   90.00
_cell.angle_beta   90.00
_cell.angle_gamma   90.00
#
_symmetry.space_group_name_H-M   'P 1'
#
loop_
_entity.id
_entity.type
_entity.pdbx_description
1 polymer ?
#
loop_
_entity_poly.entity_id
_entity_poly.type
_entity_poly.pdbx_seq_one_letter_code
_entity_poly.pdbx_strand_id
1 'polypeptide(L)'
;MSFARALKQKAPSLIVVWLTGVTLIAGLAAFAGPARAANCSRSGAPTPGDWNIGAFDNEVCTGITIVMDGNLNIAGTGSLTLTNGGLKFVEDTTHTYAIAVSAGGSLTLTGSTVWTEPKLVNPYLKLDVTISGTLTAVGSTFAFPGTIASTSGATVTLSQGSLITRTATDVHKVFFSASGKSAAEEDNDDAPGLTFDGSLVNFYASRVDSLYENNQTGFLGDPRQSIPRSWASISPRPSSGSS
;
A
#
# COMPACT_ATOMS: atom_id res chain seq x y z
N MET A 1 13.37 67.18 -28.03
CA MET A 1 12.67 66.04 -28.69
C MET A 1 13.42 64.78 -28.28
N SER A 2 12.87 63.61 -27.95
CA SER A 2 11.51 63.10 -27.73
C SER A 2 11.72 61.65 -27.27
N PHE A 3 11.64 61.31 -25.98
CA PHE A 3 11.61 59.89 -25.56
C PHE A 3 10.79 59.58 -24.29
N ALA A 4 10.26 60.58 -23.57
CA ALA A 4 9.62 60.35 -22.27
C ALA A 4 8.07 60.37 -22.29
N ARG A 5 7.41 59.98 -23.39
CA ARG A 5 5.93 59.99 -23.45
C ARG A 5 5.24 58.69 -23.88
N ALA A 6 5.96 57.58 -24.12
CA ALA A 6 5.33 56.36 -24.62
C ALA A 6 4.93 55.31 -23.56
N LEU A 7 5.23 55.52 -22.26
CA LEU A 7 5.01 54.49 -21.22
C LEU A 7 3.76 54.70 -20.34
N LYS A 8 3.04 55.81 -20.47
CA LYS A 8 1.94 56.16 -19.54
C LYS A 8 0.54 55.66 -19.94
N GLN A 9 0.38 54.87 -21.00
CA GLN A 9 -0.96 54.44 -21.46
C GLN A 9 -1.21 52.92 -21.55
N LYS A 10 -0.23 52.05 -21.25
CA LYS A 10 -0.42 50.58 -21.33
C LYS A 10 -0.47 49.85 -19.98
N ALA A 11 -0.12 50.53 -18.89
CA ALA A 11 -0.09 49.94 -17.54
C ALA A 11 -1.46 49.56 -16.93
N PRO A 12 -2.58 50.28 -17.15
CA PRO A 12 -3.84 49.92 -16.48
C PRO A 12 -4.49 48.66 -17.07
N SER A 13 -4.16 48.29 -18.32
CA SER A 13 -4.73 47.12 -18.99
C SER A 13 -4.21 45.79 -18.46
N LEU A 14 -2.94 45.71 -18.05
CA LEU A 14 -2.34 44.47 -17.57
C LEU A 14 -2.80 44.12 -16.15
N ILE A 15 -2.93 45.10 -15.27
CA ILE A 15 -3.37 44.89 -13.88
C ILE A 15 -4.83 44.43 -13.85
N VAL A 16 -5.69 44.97 -14.71
CA VAL A 16 -7.10 44.55 -14.80
C VAL A 16 -7.24 43.15 -15.38
N VAL A 17 -6.41 42.77 -16.37
CA VAL A 17 -6.38 41.40 -16.91
C VAL A 17 -5.85 40.39 -15.89
N TRP A 18 -4.85 40.75 -15.08
CA TRP A 18 -4.36 39.90 -14.00
C TRP A 18 -5.38 39.72 -12.86
N LEU A 19 -6.06 40.79 -12.44
CA LEU A 19 -7.07 40.71 -11.37
C LEU A 19 -8.33 39.93 -11.81
N THR A 20 -8.73 40.04 -13.08
CA THR A 20 -9.85 39.26 -13.63
C THR A 20 -9.48 37.79 -13.86
N GLY A 21 -8.24 37.49 -14.27
CA GLY A 21 -7.75 36.11 -14.39
C GLY A 21 -7.68 35.36 -13.06
N VAL A 22 -7.18 36.02 -11.99
CA VAL A 22 -7.08 35.42 -10.65
C VAL A 22 -8.45 35.19 -10.03
N THR A 23 -9.41 36.10 -10.23
CA THR A 23 -10.78 35.93 -9.73
C THR A 23 -11.55 34.84 -10.47
N LEU A 24 -11.28 34.61 -11.76
CA LEU A 24 -11.88 33.50 -12.52
C LEU A 24 -11.40 32.13 -12.01
N ILE A 25 -10.11 31.99 -11.70
CA ILE A 25 -9.52 30.74 -11.18
C ILE A 25 -9.99 30.47 -9.73
N ALA A 26 -10.04 31.51 -8.88
CA ALA A 26 -10.59 31.38 -7.54
C ALA A 26 -12.11 31.08 -7.56
N GLY A 27 -12.84 31.65 -8.53
CA GLY A 27 -14.26 31.37 -8.75
C GLY A 27 -14.51 29.93 -9.20
N LEU A 28 -13.67 29.37 -10.07
CA LEU A 28 -13.73 27.96 -10.48
C LEU A 28 -13.37 27.00 -9.34
N ALA A 29 -12.40 27.36 -8.49
CA ALA A 29 -12.08 26.60 -7.29
C ALA A 29 -13.20 26.62 -6.23
N ALA A 30 -14.06 27.65 -6.23
CA ALA A 30 -15.23 27.72 -5.35
C ALA A 30 -16.39 26.80 -5.80
N PHE A 31 -16.36 26.27 -7.03
CA PHE A 31 -17.29 25.24 -7.52
C PHE A 31 -16.75 23.82 -7.41
N ALA A 32 -15.48 23.64 -7.03
CA ALA A 32 -14.99 22.35 -6.59
C ALA A 32 -15.64 22.08 -5.23
N GLY A 33 -16.71 21.28 -5.23
CA GLY A 33 -17.30 20.79 -3.99
C GLY A 33 -16.20 20.17 -3.11
N PRO A 34 -16.32 20.25 -1.78
CA PRO A 34 -15.37 19.56 -0.91
C PRO A 34 -15.29 18.11 -1.37
N ALA A 35 -14.08 17.57 -1.52
CA ALA A 35 -13.88 16.16 -1.80
C ALA A 35 -14.57 15.38 -0.68
N ARG A 36 -15.80 14.93 -0.95
CA ARG A 36 -16.57 14.16 0.01
C ARG A 36 -15.91 12.79 0.03
N ALA A 37 -15.35 12.40 1.16
CA ALA A 37 -15.10 10.99 1.44
C ALA A 37 -16.40 10.23 1.12
N ALA A 38 -16.37 9.36 0.12
CA ALA A 38 -17.51 8.52 -0.18
C ALA A 38 -17.57 7.41 0.88
N ASN A 39 -18.80 7.05 1.27
CA ASN A 39 -19.01 5.83 2.02
C ASN A 39 -18.50 4.65 1.20
N CYS A 40 -17.91 3.67 1.88
CA CYS A 40 -17.39 2.45 1.28
C CYS A 40 -18.36 1.86 0.25
N SER A 41 -17.92 1.74 -1.01
CA SER A 41 -18.69 1.11 -2.09
C SER A 41 -18.77 -0.41 -1.97
N ARG A 42 -17.96 -1.02 -1.08
CA ARG A 42 -17.97 -2.45 -0.79
C ARG A 42 -18.68 -2.73 0.53
N SER A 43 -19.62 -3.69 0.51
CA SER A 43 -20.47 -4.05 1.66
C SER A 43 -19.86 -5.11 2.59
N GLY A 44 -18.69 -5.65 2.26
CA GLY A 44 -18.04 -6.75 2.98
C GLY A 44 -18.35 -8.14 2.43
N ALA A 45 -19.43 -8.30 1.66
CA ALA A 45 -19.72 -9.55 0.96
C ALA A 45 -18.74 -9.79 -0.21
N PRO A 46 -18.39 -11.06 -0.54
CA PRO A 46 -17.61 -11.36 -1.73
C PRO A 46 -18.29 -10.76 -2.94
N THR A 47 -17.61 -9.84 -3.60
CA THR A 47 -18.14 -9.14 -4.76
C THR A 47 -17.16 -9.39 -5.91
N PRO A 48 -17.55 -10.21 -6.90
CA PRO A 48 -16.64 -10.62 -7.98
C PRO A 48 -16.04 -9.45 -8.74
N GLY A 49 -14.79 -9.61 -9.14
CA GLY A 49 -14.08 -8.69 -10.01
C GLY A 49 -13.35 -7.57 -9.28
N ASP A 50 -12.47 -6.91 -10.04
CA ASP A 50 -11.55 -5.91 -9.54
C ASP A 50 -12.27 -4.72 -8.88
N TRP A 51 -11.66 -4.22 -7.82
CA TRP A 51 -12.04 -2.95 -7.21
C TRP A 51 -11.12 -1.85 -7.70
N ASN A 52 -11.64 -1.01 -8.58
CA ASN A 52 -10.92 0.12 -9.13
C ASN A 52 -11.41 1.40 -8.44
N ILE A 53 -10.53 2.01 -7.65
CA ILE A 53 -10.71 3.35 -7.07
C ILE A 53 -10.05 4.33 -8.03
N GLY A 54 -10.88 5.12 -8.71
CA GLY A 54 -10.45 6.01 -9.79
C GLY A 54 -9.62 7.19 -9.31
N ALA A 55 -9.08 7.94 -10.28
CA ALA A 55 -8.13 9.03 -10.05
C ALA A 55 -8.59 10.14 -9.10
N PHE A 56 -9.89 10.24 -8.82
CA PHE A 56 -10.48 11.27 -7.96
C PHE A 56 -11.48 10.69 -6.95
N ASP A 57 -11.50 9.37 -6.80
CA ASP A 57 -12.42 8.68 -5.90
C ASP A 57 -11.77 8.50 -4.52
N ASN A 58 -12.57 8.70 -3.47
CA ASN A 58 -12.12 8.53 -2.10
C ASN A 58 -13.07 7.57 -1.38
N GLU A 59 -12.57 6.39 -1.03
CA GLU A 59 -13.31 5.35 -0.32
C GLU A 59 -12.94 5.34 1.16
N VAL A 60 -13.95 5.43 2.03
CA VAL A 60 -13.75 5.31 3.48
C VAL A 60 -14.60 4.16 4.03
N CYS A 61 -13.90 3.14 4.51
CA CYS A 61 -14.46 1.91 5.03
C CYS A 61 -14.10 1.77 6.51
N THR A 62 -15.08 1.42 7.35
CA THR A 62 -14.85 1.29 8.80
C THR A 62 -15.56 0.07 9.36
N GLY A 63 -14.87 -0.73 10.16
CA GLY A 63 -15.48 -1.85 10.89
C GLY A 63 -15.89 -3.04 10.03
N ILE A 64 -15.47 -3.09 8.76
CA ILE A 64 -15.86 -4.14 7.81
C ILE A 64 -14.65 -4.90 7.28
N THR A 65 -14.83 -6.21 7.09
CA THR A 65 -13.93 -7.04 6.29
C THR A 65 -14.48 -7.14 4.88
N ILE A 66 -13.69 -6.69 3.91
CA ILE A 66 -14.00 -6.75 2.49
C ILE A 66 -13.37 -8.01 1.92
N VAL A 67 -14.21 -8.90 1.41
CA VAL A 67 -13.77 -10.12 0.73
C VAL A 67 -13.56 -9.81 -0.75
N MET A 68 -12.30 -9.92 -1.17
CA MET A 68 -11.80 -9.67 -2.51
C MET A 68 -11.81 -10.96 -3.33
N ASP A 69 -12.36 -10.87 -4.54
CA ASP A 69 -12.36 -11.88 -5.60
C ASP A 69 -11.90 -11.19 -6.90
N GLY A 70 -10.78 -10.47 -6.80
CA GLY A 70 -10.25 -9.55 -7.80
C GLY A 70 -9.14 -8.65 -7.23
N ASN A 71 -8.48 -7.91 -8.11
CA ASN A 71 -7.43 -6.96 -7.73
C ASN A 71 -8.01 -5.71 -7.04
N LEU A 72 -7.22 -5.08 -6.18
CA LEU A 72 -7.49 -3.71 -5.72
C LEU A 72 -6.54 -2.75 -6.45
N ASN A 73 -7.11 -1.84 -7.23
CA ASN A 73 -6.35 -0.81 -7.95
C ASN A 73 -6.75 0.58 -7.46
N ILE A 74 -5.79 1.33 -6.93
CA ILE A 74 -5.95 2.74 -6.57
C ILE A 74 -5.17 3.57 -7.58
N ALA A 75 -5.89 4.31 -8.42
CA ALA A 75 -5.33 5.06 -9.53
C ALA A 75 -5.24 6.56 -9.23
N GLY A 76 -4.35 7.28 -9.93
CA GLY A 76 -4.24 8.74 -9.88
C GLY A 76 -4.16 9.28 -8.46
N THR A 77 -4.98 10.27 -8.10
CA THR A 77 -5.08 10.81 -6.73
C THR A 77 -6.15 10.14 -5.88
N GLY A 78 -6.64 8.96 -6.30
CA GLY A 78 -7.64 8.19 -5.56
C GLY A 78 -7.12 7.70 -4.22
N SER A 79 -8.03 7.40 -3.31
CA SER A 79 -7.68 6.92 -1.97
C SER A 79 -8.62 5.85 -1.42
N LEU A 80 -8.03 4.92 -0.66
CA LEU A 80 -8.75 4.01 0.24
C LEU A 80 -8.29 4.23 1.67
N THR A 81 -9.23 4.55 2.55
CA THR A 81 -9.02 4.53 4.00
C THR A 81 -9.85 3.40 4.61
N LEU A 82 -9.17 2.46 5.28
CA LEU A 82 -9.79 1.35 5.98
C LEU A 82 -9.43 1.38 7.46
N THR A 83 -10.44 1.54 8.31
CA THR A 83 -10.28 1.63 9.76
C THR A 83 -10.96 0.46 10.46
N ASN A 84 -10.24 -0.23 11.35
CA ASN A 84 -10.73 -1.39 12.12
C ASN A 84 -11.42 -2.43 11.22
N GLY A 85 -10.86 -2.68 10.04
CA GLY A 85 -11.46 -3.53 9.02
C GLY A 85 -10.49 -4.56 8.47
N GLY A 86 -10.84 -5.11 7.30
CA GLY A 86 -9.99 -6.09 6.64
C GLY A 86 -10.06 -6.08 5.13
N LEU A 87 -8.96 -6.40 4.46
CA LEU A 87 -8.93 -6.82 3.06
C LEU A 87 -8.55 -8.31 3.04
N LYS A 88 -9.51 -9.14 2.68
CA LYS A 88 -9.32 -10.58 2.58
C LYS A 88 -9.30 -11.00 1.12
N PHE A 89 -8.23 -11.61 0.66
CA PHE A 89 -8.11 -12.16 -0.70
C PHE A 89 -8.35 -13.66 -0.67
N VAL A 90 -9.39 -14.14 -1.36
CA VAL A 90 -9.73 -15.57 -1.41
C VAL A 90 -9.16 -16.16 -2.69
N GLU A 91 -8.07 -16.91 -2.58
CA GLU A 91 -7.21 -17.30 -3.71
C GLU A 91 -7.18 -18.81 -3.96
N ASP A 92 -6.81 -19.17 -5.18
CA ASP A 92 -6.49 -20.54 -5.61
C ASP A 92 -5.37 -20.53 -6.66
N THR A 93 -5.00 -21.70 -7.17
CA THR A 93 -3.90 -21.85 -8.15
C THR A 93 -4.12 -21.11 -9.48
N THR A 94 -5.34 -20.68 -9.77
CA THR A 94 -5.73 -19.96 -10.98
C THR A 94 -6.15 -18.51 -10.72
N HIS A 95 -6.33 -18.14 -9.46
CA HIS A 95 -6.82 -16.84 -9.03
C HIS A 95 -5.93 -16.28 -7.92
N THR A 96 -4.80 -15.68 -8.34
CA THR A 96 -3.90 -14.88 -7.48
C THR A 96 -4.16 -13.41 -7.76
N TYR A 97 -4.21 -12.59 -6.71
CA TYR A 97 -4.59 -11.18 -6.85
C TYR A 97 -3.48 -10.24 -6.40
N ALA A 98 -3.71 -8.95 -6.64
CA ALA A 98 -2.76 -7.90 -6.29
C ALA A 98 -3.46 -6.67 -5.69
N ILE A 99 -2.66 -5.90 -4.95
CA ILE A 99 -2.95 -4.52 -4.58
C ILE A 99 -1.98 -3.62 -5.33
N ALA A 100 -2.49 -2.70 -6.14
CA ALA A 100 -1.70 -1.69 -6.83
C ALA A 100 -2.10 -0.29 -6.37
N VAL A 101 -1.15 0.46 -5.79
CA VAL A 101 -1.32 1.87 -5.45
C VAL A 101 -0.46 2.69 -6.39
N SER A 102 -1.10 3.32 -7.37
CA SER A 102 -0.44 4.14 -8.39
C SER A 102 0.19 5.39 -7.78
N ALA A 103 1.15 6.00 -8.50
CA ALA A 103 1.71 7.29 -8.12
C ALA A 103 0.62 8.35 -7.91
N GLY A 104 0.71 9.09 -6.79
CA GLY A 104 -0.31 10.04 -6.35
C GLY A 104 -1.45 9.42 -5.52
N GLY A 105 -1.64 8.10 -5.59
CA GLY A 105 -2.70 7.39 -4.91
C GLY A 105 -2.33 7.06 -3.46
N SER A 106 -3.33 6.73 -2.65
CA SER A 106 -3.07 6.38 -1.24
C SER A 106 -3.90 5.21 -0.71
N LEU A 107 -3.22 4.34 0.03
CA LEU A 107 -3.82 3.30 0.85
C LEU A 107 -3.51 3.59 2.32
N THR A 108 -4.55 3.84 3.11
CA THR A 108 -4.44 4.10 4.54
C THR A 108 -5.16 3.00 5.32
N LEU A 109 -4.43 2.31 6.18
CA LEU A 109 -4.90 1.24 7.04
C LEU A 109 -4.70 1.66 8.50
N THR A 110 -5.75 1.56 9.32
CA THR A 110 -5.66 1.83 10.77
C THR A 110 -6.36 0.74 11.54
N GLY A 111 -5.64 -0.02 12.37
CA GLY A 111 -6.19 -1.17 13.08
C GLY A 111 -6.77 -2.25 12.16
N SER A 112 -6.28 -2.33 10.91
CA SER A 112 -6.85 -3.19 9.86
C SER A 112 -5.93 -4.35 9.51
N THR A 113 -6.48 -5.40 8.91
CA THR A 113 -5.71 -6.58 8.47
C THR A 113 -5.80 -6.78 6.96
N VAL A 114 -4.70 -7.09 6.30
CA VAL A 114 -4.66 -7.58 4.91
C VAL A 114 -4.16 -9.01 4.93
N TRP A 115 -4.90 -9.96 4.36
CA TRP A 115 -4.52 -11.37 4.37
C TRP A 115 -5.09 -12.15 3.19
N THR A 116 -4.52 -13.32 2.95
CA THR A 116 -5.01 -14.31 1.99
C THR A 116 -5.71 -15.46 2.71
N GLU A 117 -6.73 -16.03 2.06
CA GLU A 117 -7.44 -17.23 2.50
C GLU A 117 -7.61 -18.22 1.34
N PRO A 118 -7.58 -19.53 1.63
CA PRO A 118 -7.77 -20.57 0.62
C PRO A 118 -9.22 -20.65 0.11
N LYS A 119 -9.41 -20.68 -1.21
CA LYS A 119 -10.71 -20.98 -1.86
C LYS A 119 -10.98 -22.48 -1.98
N LEU A 120 -9.92 -23.30 -2.13
CA LEU A 120 -9.96 -24.74 -2.41
C LEU A 120 -8.84 -25.49 -1.66
N VAL A 121 -8.77 -26.82 -1.81
CA VAL A 121 -7.67 -27.67 -1.29
C VAL A 121 -6.40 -27.47 -2.12
N ASN A 122 -5.24 -27.37 -1.47
CA ASN A 122 -3.94 -27.09 -2.10
C ASN A 122 -3.89 -25.81 -2.98
N PRO A 123 -4.29 -24.62 -2.46
CA PRO A 123 -4.25 -23.38 -3.21
C PRO A 123 -2.83 -22.84 -3.33
N TYR A 124 -2.65 -21.81 -4.16
CA TYR A 124 -1.46 -20.97 -4.12
C TYR A 124 -1.89 -19.59 -3.65
N LEU A 125 -1.57 -19.28 -2.40
CA LEU A 125 -1.83 -18.00 -1.79
C LEU A 125 -0.60 -17.15 -2.06
N LYS A 126 -0.72 -16.10 -2.87
CA LYS A 126 0.34 -15.12 -3.11
C LYS A 126 -0.30 -13.79 -3.47
N LEU A 127 -0.13 -12.83 -2.57
CA LEU A 127 -0.60 -11.47 -2.78
C LEU A 127 0.60 -10.56 -3.09
N ASP A 128 0.53 -9.91 -4.25
CA ASP A 128 1.49 -8.87 -4.62
C ASP A 128 0.95 -7.49 -4.29
N VAL A 129 1.67 -6.76 -3.43
CA VAL A 129 1.35 -5.38 -3.05
C VAL A 129 2.39 -4.44 -3.65
N THR A 130 2.01 -3.68 -4.66
CA THR A 130 2.89 -2.70 -5.34
C THR A 130 2.49 -1.28 -4.98
N ILE A 131 3.41 -0.54 -4.38
CA ILE A 131 3.21 0.84 -3.94
C ILE A 131 4.09 1.79 -4.77
N SER A 132 3.47 2.52 -5.68
CA SER A 132 4.06 3.69 -6.37
C SER A 132 3.59 5.02 -5.77
N GLY A 133 2.48 5.01 -5.02
CA GLY A 133 1.96 6.16 -4.28
C GLY A 133 2.32 6.11 -2.80
N THR A 134 1.32 6.24 -1.93
CA THR A 134 1.48 6.22 -0.48
C THR A 134 0.80 5.02 0.16
N LEU A 135 1.52 4.32 1.04
CA LEU A 135 0.99 3.36 1.98
C LEU A 135 1.20 3.87 3.41
N THR A 136 0.10 4.02 4.17
CA THR A 136 0.15 4.33 5.61
C THR A 136 -0.56 3.24 6.38
N ALA A 137 0.15 2.58 7.29
CA ALA A 137 -0.37 1.52 8.14
C ALA A 137 -0.11 1.84 9.63
N VAL A 138 -1.18 2.05 10.38
CA VAL A 138 -1.14 2.34 11.82
C VAL A 138 -1.75 1.17 12.58
N GLY A 139 -0.97 0.49 13.41
CA GLY A 139 -1.42 -0.69 14.15
C GLY A 139 -2.09 -1.77 13.28
N SER A 140 -1.65 -1.91 12.03
CA SER A 140 -2.28 -2.78 11.03
C SER A 140 -1.42 -3.99 10.72
N THR A 141 -2.04 -5.08 10.30
CA THR A 141 -1.37 -6.36 10.04
C THR A 141 -1.42 -6.73 8.56
N PHE A 142 -0.28 -7.13 8.00
CA PHE A 142 -0.17 -7.76 6.69
C PHE A 142 0.23 -9.22 6.91
N ALA A 143 -0.66 -10.15 6.62
CA ALA A 143 -0.54 -11.58 6.91
C ALA A 143 -0.79 -12.40 5.64
N PHE A 144 0.22 -12.46 4.77
CA PHE A 144 0.15 -13.21 3.51
C PHE A 144 1.55 -13.56 2.97
N PRO A 145 1.74 -14.72 2.33
CA PRO A 145 2.86 -14.95 1.42
C PRO A 145 2.73 -14.08 0.16
N GLY A 146 3.86 -13.81 -0.51
CA GLY A 146 3.91 -12.95 -1.70
C GLY A 146 4.91 -11.83 -1.54
N THR A 147 4.55 -10.61 -1.97
CA THR A 147 5.47 -9.47 -1.93
C THR A 147 4.81 -8.17 -1.48
N ILE A 148 5.59 -7.33 -0.81
CA ILE A 148 5.33 -5.88 -0.68
C ILE A 148 6.50 -5.17 -1.36
N ALA A 149 6.21 -4.49 -2.46
CA ALA A 149 7.17 -3.75 -3.25
C ALA A 149 6.82 -2.26 -3.29
N SER A 150 7.83 -1.39 -3.26
CA SER A 150 7.64 0.03 -3.56
C SER A 150 8.64 0.56 -4.58
N THR A 151 8.17 1.48 -5.42
CA THR A 151 8.93 2.06 -6.53
C THR A 151 9.40 3.48 -6.22
N SER A 152 10.25 4.03 -7.09
CA SER A 152 10.84 5.36 -6.90
C SER A 152 9.78 6.44 -6.66
N GLY A 153 9.99 7.27 -5.64
CA GLY A 153 9.07 8.33 -5.21
C GLY A 153 7.89 7.88 -4.33
N ALA A 154 7.71 6.58 -4.10
CA ALA A 154 6.69 6.08 -3.19
C ALA A 154 7.02 6.38 -1.72
N THR A 155 6.00 6.44 -0.87
CA THR A 155 6.14 6.55 0.58
C THR A 155 5.41 5.41 1.28
N VAL A 156 6.12 4.64 2.10
CA VAL A 156 5.56 3.55 2.90
C VAL A 156 5.84 3.82 4.37
N THR A 157 4.78 3.89 5.19
CA THR A 157 4.92 4.12 6.63
C THR A 157 4.14 3.08 7.42
N LEU A 158 4.83 2.33 8.26
CA LEU A 158 4.25 1.38 9.21
C LEU A 158 4.52 1.88 10.62
N SER A 159 3.48 2.16 11.40
CA SER A 159 3.61 2.74 12.73
C SER A 159 2.71 2.09 13.78
N GLN A 160 3.00 2.36 15.06
CA GLN A 160 2.12 2.04 16.19
C GLN A 160 1.74 0.55 16.29
N GLY A 161 2.72 -0.34 16.22
CA GLY A 161 2.50 -1.77 16.38
C GLY A 161 2.11 -2.51 15.10
N SER A 162 2.22 -1.87 13.93
CA SER A 162 2.00 -2.56 12.66
C SER A 162 2.90 -3.78 12.50
N LEU A 163 2.34 -4.83 11.89
CA LEU A 163 2.94 -6.15 11.78
C LEU A 163 2.93 -6.62 10.33
N ILE A 164 4.08 -7.07 9.84
CA ILE A 164 4.16 -7.92 8.66
C ILE A 164 4.50 -9.33 9.12
N THR A 165 3.70 -10.32 8.74
CA THR A 165 3.85 -11.70 9.19
C THR A 165 3.25 -12.69 8.18
N ARG A 166 3.36 -13.97 8.47
CA ARG A 166 2.75 -15.06 7.68
C ARG A 166 1.22 -15.08 7.81
N THR A 167 0.56 -15.74 6.88
CA THR A 167 -0.88 -16.04 6.99
C THR A 167 -1.19 -16.75 8.31
N ALA A 168 -2.39 -16.51 8.85
CA ALA A 168 -2.83 -17.11 10.09
C ALA A 168 -2.74 -18.66 10.06
N THR A 169 -2.57 -19.22 11.26
CA THR A 169 -2.07 -20.54 11.69
C THR A 169 -2.64 -21.83 11.07
N ASP A 170 -3.42 -21.80 10.00
CA ASP A 170 -4.20 -22.95 9.50
C ASP A 170 -3.90 -23.39 8.06
N VAL A 171 -2.87 -22.83 7.41
CA VAL A 171 -2.43 -23.30 6.07
C VAL A 171 -2.07 -24.80 6.07
N HIS A 172 -1.53 -25.32 7.18
CA HIS A 172 -1.29 -26.76 7.38
C HIS A 172 -2.55 -27.66 7.26
N LYS A 173 -3.76 -27.09 7.37
CA LYS A 173 -5.03 -27.84 7.24
C LYS A 173 -5.48 -28.01 5.79
N VAL A 174 -4.97 -27.18 4.88
CA VAL A 174 -5.30 -27.21 3.45
C VAL A 174 -4.20 -27.84 2.59
N PHE A 175 -2.97 -27.88 3.10
CA PHE A 175 -1.85 -28.59 2.50
C PHE A 175 -1.63 -29.93 3.19
N PHE A 176 -2.14 -31.02 2.61
CA PHE A 176 -1.93 -32.36 3.16
C PHE A 176 -0.62 -32.96 2.66
N SER A 177 0.21 -33.44 3.58
CA SER A 177 1.35 -34.30 3.26
C SER A 177 1.51 -35.39 4.32
N ALA A 178 1.68 -36.63 3.86
CA ALA A 178 1.87 -37.79 4.73
C ALA A 178 3.22 -37.78 5.48
N SER A 179 4.15 -36.89 5.11
CA SER A 179 5.54 -36.84 5.59
C SER A 179 5.87 -35.57 6.38
N GLY A 180 4.88 -34.85 6.90
CA GLY A 180 5.06 -33.54 7.55
C GLY A 180 4.70 -32.39 6.62
N LYS A 181 5.20 -31.16 6.88
CA LYS A 181 4.86 -30.00 6.05
C LYS A 181 5.15 -30.26 4.57
N SER A 182 4.19 -29.96 3.70
CA SER A 182 4.43 -30.05 2.25
C SER A 182 5.28 -28.88 1.74
N ALA A 183 5.96 -29.02 0.60
CA ALA A 183 6.66 -27.88 -0.02
C ALA A 183 5.70 -26.71 -0.34
N ALA A 184 4.46 -27.04 -0.71
CA ALA A 184 3.42 -26.03 -0.92
C ALA A 184 2.98 -25.39 0.41
N GLU A 185 2.98 -26.11 1.52
CA GLU A 185 2.69 -25.53 2.84
C GLU A 185 3.75 -24.51 3.23
N GLU A 186 5.03 -24.86 3.04
CA GLU A 186 6.15 -23.95 3.33
C GLU A 186 6.08 -22.68 2.46
N ASP A 187 5.83 -22.82 1.15
CA ASP A 187 5.70 -21.66 0.25
C ASP A 187 4.56 -20.70 0.62
N ASN A 188 3.58 -21.16 1.41
CA ASN A 188 2.36 -20.44 1.76
C ASN A 188 2.30 -20.02 3.24
N ASP A 189 3.26 -20.43 4.06
CA ASP A 189 3.29 -20.15 5.50
C ASP A 189 4.37 -19.13 5.89
N ASP A 190 4.90 -18.42 4.89
CA ASP A 190 5.84 -17.32 5.05
C ASP A 190 5.16 -15.94 5.03
N ALA A 191 5.83 -14.96 5.63
CA ALA A 191 5.53 -13.54 5.48
C ALA A 191 5.93 -13.04 4.08
N PRO A 192 5.40 -11.89 3.61
CA PRO A 192 5.72 -11.40 2.28
C PRO A 192 7.16 -10.92 2.20
N GLY A 193 7.80 -11.14 1.04
CA GLY A 193 9.09 -10.56 0.71
C GLY A 193 8.99 -9.04 0.56
N LEU A 194 10.03 -8.31 0.96
CA LEU A 194 10.04 -6.84 0.94
C LEU A 194 11.06 -6.33 -0.08
N THR A 195 10.62 -5.51 -1.04
CA THR A 195 11.50 -4.87 -2.04
C THR A 195 11.23 -3.38 -2.10
N PHE A 196 12.25 -2.56 -1.86
CA PHE A 196 12.10 -1.10 -1.86
C PHE A 196 13.12 -0.49 -2.79
N ASP A 197 12.66 0.18 -3.85
CA ASP A 197 13.51 0.83 -4.86
C ASP A 197 13.19 2.32 -4.95
N GLY A 198 14.16 3.18 -4.63
CA GLY A 198 14.02 4.65 -4.74
C GLY A 198 12.88 5.28 -3.90
N SER A 199 12.33 4.55 -2.92
CA SER A 199 11.18 4.96 -2.09
C SER A 199 11.59 5.40 -0.68
N LEU A 200 10.75 6.19 -0.02
CA LEU A 200 10.87 6.47 1.42
C LEU A 200 10.10 5.43 2.22
N VAL A 201 10.78 4.68 3.09
CA VAL A 201 10.17 3.64 3.92
C VAL A 201 10.47 3.87 5.39
N ASN A 202 9.42 3.96 6.21
CA ASN A 202 9.52 4.23 7.64
C ASN A 202 8.82 3.15 8.48
N PHE A 203 9.54 2.59 9.45
CA PHE A 203 9.00 1.67 10.45
C PHE A 203 9.13 2.30 11.85
N TYR A 204 8.01 2.55 12.51
CA TYR A 204 7.97 3.17 13.84
C TYR A 204 7.23 2.28 14.85
N ALA A 205 7.96 1.67 15.77
CA ALA A 205 7.39 0.71 16.72
C ALA A 205 6.57 -0.39 16.01
N SER A 206 7.09 -0.88 14.88
CA SER A 206 6.49 -1.90 14.03
C SER A 206 7.45 -3.08 13.92
N ARG A 207 6.96 -4.25 13.50
CA ARG A 207 7.80 -5.44 13.36
C ARG A 207 7.49 -6.25 12.11
N VAL A 208 8.46 -7.07 11.72
CA VAL A 208 8.36 -8.03 10.64
C VAL A 208 8.80 -9.37 11.22
N ASP A 209 7.90 -10.35 11.20
CA ASP A 209 8.09 -11.67 11.80
C ASP A 209 7.86 -12.77 10.76
N SER A 210 8.42 -13.97 10.97
CA SER A 210 8.21 -15.13 10.08
C SER A 210 8.53 -14.84 8.61
N LEU A 211 9.62 -14.10 8.37
CA LEU A 211 10.20 -13.95 7.04
C LEU A 211 10.67 -15.30 6.50
N TYR A 212 10.55 -15.47 5.19
CA TYR A 212 10.97 -16.64 4.41
C TYR A 212 12.04 -17.53 5.06
N GLU A 213 11.64 -18.76 5.39
CA GLU A 213 12.53 -19.80 5.94
C GLU A 213 12.85 -20.83 4.86
N ASN A 214 13.92 -20.62 4.05
CA ASN A 214 14.38 -21.70 3.17
C ASN A 214 15.09 -22.80 3.98
N ASN A 215 14.37 -23.89 4.23
CA ASN A 215 14.92 -25.08 4.88
C ASN A 215 15.56 -26.08 3.89
N GLN A 216 15.63 -25.77 2.59
CA GLN A 216 16.26 -26.61 1.59
C GLN A 216 17.76 -26.30 1.44
N THR A 217 18.59 -27.20 1.97
CA THR A 217 20.03 -27.23 1.68
C THR A 217 20.24 -27.51 0.19
N GLY A 218 20.62 -26.51 -0.61
CA GLY A 218 21.04 -26.71 -2.01
C GLY A 218 20.49 -25.74 -3.06
N PHE A 219 19.68 -24.74 -2.68
CA PHE A 219 19.28 -23.70 -3.63
C PHE A 219 20.40 -22.66 -3.82
N LEU A 220 21.02 -22.63 -5.01
CA LEU A 220 22.08 -21.67 -5.38
C LEU A 220 21.55 -20.27 -5.78
N GLY A 221 20.26 -20.01 -5.55
CA GLY A 221 19.60 -18.72 -5.83
C GLY A 221 18.94 -18.17 -4.58
N ASP A 222 19.74 -17.77 -3.60
CA ASP A 222 19.26 -16.98 -2.46
C ASP A 222 18.77 -15.61 -2.99
N PRO A 223 17.51 -15.19 -2.78
CA PRO A 223 17.07 -13.83 -3.08
C PRO A 223 17.85 -12.76 -2.29
N ARG A 224 18.67 -13.15 -1.31
CA ARG A 224 19.62 -12.28 -0.57
C ARG A 224 21.02 -12.21 -1.19
N GLN A 225 21.26 -12.69 -2.42
CA GLN A 225 22.53 -12.39 -3.11
C GLN A 225 22.74 -10.90 -3.42
N SER A 226 21.76 -10.03 -3.17
CA SER A 226 21.98 -8.58 -3.23
C SER A 226 21.36 -7.83 -2.05
N ILE A 227 22.04 -7.86 -0.91
CA ILE A 227 22.21 -6.62 -0.15
C ILE A 227 23.71 -6.32 -0.19
N PRO A 228 24.18 -5.43 -1.08
CA PRO A 228 25.49 -4.84 -0.90
C PRO A 228 25.51 -4.23 0.51
N ARG A 229 26.43 -4.69 1.36
CA ARG A 229 26.70 -4.08 2.66
C ARG A 229 27.26 -2.67 2.46
N SER A 230 26.40 -1.74 2.09
CA SER A 230 26.67 -0.32 2.24
C SER A 230 25.32 0.37 2.48
N TRP A 231 25.22 1.09 3.59
CA TRP A 231 24.16 2.06 3.92
C TRP A 231 22.93 1.64 4.74
N ALA A 232 23.04 0.67 5.65
CA ALA A 232 22.13 0.61 6.80
C ALA A 232 22.91 0.73 8.12
N SER A 233 23.26 1.96 8.51
CA SER A 233 23.59 2.23 9.91
C SER A 233 22.29 2.31 10.71
N ILE A 234 21.84 1.18 11.26
CA ILE A 234 20.89 1.21 12.37
C ILE A 234 21.68 1.74 13.56
N SER A 235 21.48 3.00 13.93
CA SER A 235 22.09 3.56 15.14
C SER A 235 21.34 3.00 16.35
N PRO A 236 21.98 2.22 17.24
CA PRO A 236 21.35 1.84 18.50
C PRO A 236 21.16 3.11 19.34
N ARG A 237 19.96 3.28 19.90
CA ARG A 237 19.69 4.31 20.90
C ARG A 237 20.70 4.17 22.05
N PRO A 238 21.46 5.21 22.42
CA PRO A 238 22.36 5.13 23.56
C PRO A 238 21.54 4.85 24.82
N SER A 239 21.91 3.81 25.56
CA SER A 239 21.39 3.54 26.89
C SER A 239 21.77 4.73 27.78
N SER A 240 20.77 5.49 28.22
CA SER A 240 20.96 6.45 29.30
C SER A 240 21.31 5.67 30.57
N GLY A 241 22.59 5.65 30.92
CA GLY A 241 23.03 5.18 32.22
C GLY A 241 22.41 6.08 33.29
N SER A 242 21.64 5.50 34.20
CA SER A 242 21.32 6.10 35.48
C SER A 242 22.46 5.80 36.45
N SER A 243 22.84 6.84 37.19
CA SER A 243 23.87 6.93 38.23
C SER A 243 23.72 5.91 39.35
#